data_AF-A0A4P8ITK5-F1
#
_entry.id   AF-A0A4P8ITK5-F1
#
_cell.length_a   1.000
_cell.length_b   1.000
_cell.length_c   1.000
_cell.angle_alpha   90.00
_cell.angle_beta   90.00
_cell.angle_gamma   90.00
#
_symmetry.space_group_name_H-M   'P 1'
#
loop_
_entity.id
_entity.type
_entity.pdbx_description
1 polymer ?
#
loop_
_entity_poly.entity_id
_entity_poly.type
_entity_poly.pdbx_seq_one_letter_code
_entity_poly.pdbx_strand_id
1 'polypeptide(L)'
;MAAINAYIPTVTPLLFDTEEGRRTAGACLEFGGWNHDKKTLTPIRVEALLAMPHNPALFWVMDSLAAAAEAGRLDANRYIEQLFASRSDARAFRLVLRDAGADHWLNDRHHNALRKLGCASMDAAIYPVLASFFDPEA
;
A
#
# COMPACT_ATOMS: atom_id res chain seq x y z
N MET A 1 -11.83 36.20 23.04
CA MET A 1 -10.54 35.57 22.67
C MET A 1 -10.86 34.38 21.77
N ALA A 2 -10.47 34.42 20.50
CA ALA A 2 -10.65 33.29 19.60
C ALA A 2 -9.77 32.14 20.09
N ALA A 3 -10.37 30.98 20.39
CA ALA A 3 -9.63 29.78 20.70
C ALA A 3 -8.85 29.38 19.43
N ILE A 4 -7.53 29.56 19.46
CA ILE A 4 -6.66 28.96 18.47
C ILE A 4 -6.80 27.45 18.71
N ASN A 5 -7.59 26.78 17.88
CA ASN A 5 -7.61 25.33 17.84
C ASN A 5 -6.19 24.90 17.49
N ALA A 6 -5.43 24.48 18.49
CA ALA A 6 -4.12 23.89 18.27
C ALA A 6 -4.33 22.70 17.34
N TYR A 7 -3.75 22.76 16.15
CA TYR A 7 -3.77 21.64 15.22
C TYR A 7 -3.06 20.47 15.90
N ILE A 8 -3.81 19.41 16.18
CA ILE A 8 -3.24 18.15 16.66
C ILE A 8 -2.94 17.33 15.40
N PRO A 9 -1.66 17.13 15.04
CA PRO A 9 -1.33 16.30 13.88
C PRO A 9 -1.86 14.88 14.11
N THR A 10 -2.75 14.43 13.22
CA THR A 10 -3.26 13.06 13.23
C THR A 10 -2.48 12.24 12.22
N VAL A 11 -1.99 11.08 12.65
CA VAL A 11 -1.37 10.10 11.76
C VAL A 11 -2.39 9.71 10.69
N THR A 12 -1.97 9.70 9.43
CA THR A 12 -2.85 9.32 8.33
C THR A 12 -3.32 7.87 8.55
N PRO A 13 -4.64 7.62 8.64
CA PRO A 13 -5.14 6.28 8.87
C PRO A 13 -4.83 5.39 7.66
N LEU A 14 -4.49 4.15 7.93
CA LEU A 14 -4.61 3.08 6.94
C LEU A 14 -6.02 2.52 6.99
N LEU A 15 -6.38 1.75 5.98
CA LEU A 15 -7.64 1.05 5.82
C LEU A 15 -7.92 0.12 7.01
N PHE A 16 -6.90 -0.36 7.73
CA PHE A 16 -7.07 -1.16 8.95
C PHE A 16 -7.51 -0.37 10.18
N ASP A 17 -7.34 0.96 10.15
CA ASP A 17 -7.51 1.82 11.33
C ASP A 17 -8.96 2.33 11.45
N THR A 18 -9.77 2.23 10.39
CA THR A 18 -11.18 2.65 10.36
C THR A 18 -12.14 1.46 10.38
N GLU A 19 -13.38 1.66 10.83
CA GLU A 19 -14.36 0.57 10.87
C GLU A 19 -14.78 0.11 9.47
N GLU A 20 -15.10 1.05 8.57
CA GLU A 20 -15.43 0.73 7.18
C GLU A 20 -14.23 0.11 6.45
N GLY A 21 -13.03 0.61 6.73
CA GLY A 21 -11.81 0.08 6.16
C GLY A 21 -11.57 -1.36 6.63
N ARG A 22 -11.73 -1.69 7.90
CA ARG A 22 -11.60 -3.09 8.39
C ARG A 22 -12.54 -4.07 7.70
N ARG A 23 -13.77 -3.66 7.36
CA ARG A 23 -14.69 -4.50 6.58
C ARG A 23 -14.15 -4.74 5.17
N THR A 24 -13.65 -3.69 4.53
CA THR A 24 -13.03 -3.76 3.21
C THR A 24 -11.77 -4.64 3.22
N ALA A 25 -10.91 -4.48 4.24
CA ALA A 25 -9.73 -5.32 4.46
C ALA A 25 -10.12 -6.78 4.60
N GLY A 26 -11.15 -7.06 5.40
CA GLY A 26 -11.67 -8.41 5.62
C GLY A 26 -12.06 -9.11 4.31
N ALA A 27 -12.73 -8.39 3.41
CA ALA A 27 -13.07 -8.89 2.07
C ALA A 27 -11.84 -9.07 1.17
N CYS A 28 -10.78 -8.28 1.37
CA CYS A 28 -9.56 -8.37 0.56
C CYS A 28 -8.59 -9.46 1.03
N LEU A 29 -8.68 -9.92 2.29
CA LEU A 29 -7.76 -10.90 2.88
C LEU A 29 -7.71 -12.24 2.11
N GLU A 30 -8.80 -12.62 1.45
CA GLU A 30 -8.80 -13.83 0.62
C GLU A 30 -7.81 -13.71 -0.56
N PHE A 31 -7.55 -12.50 -1.05
CA PHE A 31 -6.59 -12.23 -2.13
C PHE A 31 -5.16 -12.07 -1.62
N GLY A 32 -4.91 -12.21 -0.32
CA GLY A 32 -3.63 -11.95 0.32
C GLY A 32 -3.51 -10.51 0.83
N GLY A 33 -2.34 -10.16 1.39
CA GLY A 33 -2.05 -8.84 1.94
C GLY A 33 -1.79 -8.88 3.44
N TRP A 34 -1.88 -7.71 4.08
CA TRP A 34 -1.61 -7.59 5.50
C TRP A 34 -2.81 -8.04 6.33
N ASN A 35 -2.61 -9.06 7.16
CA ASN A 35 -3.56 -9.45 8.19
C ASN A 35 -3.25 -8.70 9.50
N HIS A 36 -4.06 -7.68 9.81
CA HIS A 36 -3.84 -6.83 10.97
C HIS A 36 -3.97 -7.58 12.31
N ASP A 37 -4.82 -8.60 12.40
CA ASP A 37 -5.05 -9.34 13.64
C ASP A 37 -3.91 -10.34 13.91
N LYS A 38 -3.50 -11.07 12.86
CA LYS A 38 -2.43 -12.07 12.95
C LYS A 38 -1.04 -11.47 12.83
N LYS A 39 -0.92 -10.21 12.41
CA LYS A 39 0.35 -9.51 12.13
C LYS A 39 1.22 -10.27 11.12
N THR A 40 0.58 -10.79 10.08
CA THR A 40 1.21 -11.58 9.01
C THR A 40 0.97 -10.94 7.65
N LEU A 41 1.98 -10.97 6.79
CA LEU A 41 1.86 -10.63 5.38
C LEU A 41 1.75 -11.91 4.55
N THR A 42 0.72 -12.00 3.71
CA THR A 42 0.62 -13.03 2.66
C THR A 42 0.75 -12.38 1.29
N PRO A 43 1.39 -13.03 0.31
CA PRO A 43 1.53 -12.46 -1.03
C PRO A 43 0.17 -12.17 -1.69
N ILE A 44 0.02 -10.98 -2.29
CA ILE A 44 -1.22 -10.47 -2.87
C ILE A 44 -1.38 -10.96 -4.31
N ARG A 45 -2.55 -11.50 -4.61
CA ARG A 45 -3.04 -11.89 -5.94
C ARG A 45 -3.80 -10.73 -6.57
N VAL A 46 -3.07 -9.73 -7.05
CA VAL A 46 -3.59 -8.47 -7.59
C VAL A 46 -4.49 -8.72 -8.80
N GLU A 47 -4.14 -9.62 -9.71
CA GLU A 47 -4.98 -9.90 -10.89
C GLU A 47 -6.37 -10.42 -10.48
N ALA A 48 -6.43 -11.30 -9.46
CA ALA A 48 -7.68 -11.79 -8.90
C ALA A 48 -8.46 -10.68 -8.17
N LEU A 49 -7.76 -9.81 -7.42
CA LEU A 49 -8.37 -8.67 -6.76
C LEU A 49 -8.99 -7.68 -7.76
N LEU A 50 -8.33 -7.45 -8.90
CA LEU A 50 -8.83 -6.54 -9.95
C LEU A 50 -10.11 -7.03 -10.62
N ALA A 51 -10.38 -8.34 -10.61
CA ALA A 51 -11.64 -8.90 -11.12
C ALA A 51 -12.85 -8.57 -10.22
N MET A 52 -12.62 -8.15 -8.97
CA MET A 52 -13.68 -7.73 -8.06
C MET A 52 -14.25 -6.37 -8.48
N PRO A 53 -15.60 -6.22 -8.54
CA PRO A 53 -16.23 -4.92 -8.75
C PRO A 53 -15.84 -3.94 -7.64
N HIS A 54 -15.53 -2.69 -8.01
CA HIS A 54 -15.12 -1.64 -7.08
C HIS A 54 -13.93 -2.03 -6.18
N ASN A 55 -12.99 -2.81 -6.72
CA ASN A 55 -11.83 -3.26 -5.95
C ASN A 55 -11.01 -2.09 -5.39
N PRO A 56 -10.51 -2.22 -4.16
CA PRO A 56 -9.65 -1.21 -3.53
C PRO A 56 -8.16 -1.49 -3.81
N ALA A 57 -7.78 -2.02 -4.98
CA ALA A 57 -6.44 -2.60 -5.20
C ALA A 57 -5.29 -1.63 -4.88
N LEU A 58 -5.42 -0.37 -5.27
CA LEU A 58 -4.42 0.67 -4.97
C LEU A 58 -4.17 0.78 -3.46
N PHE A 59 -5.22 1.07 -2.70
CA PHE A 59 -5.13 1.28 -1.26
C PHE A 59 -4.81 -0.04 -0.53
N TRP A 60 -5.40 -1.16 -0.93
CA TRP A 60 -5.13 -2.46 -0.29
C TRP A 60 -3.65 -2.84 -0.33
N VAL A 61 -3.03 -2.73 -1.51
CA VAL A 61 -1.61 -3.09 -1.68
C VAL A 61 -0.71 -2.10 -0.95
N MET A 62 -0.95 -0.79 -1.09
CA MET A 62 -0.11 0.24 -0.47
C MET A 62 -0.22 0.24 1.06
N ASP A 63 -1.42 0.08 1.59
CA ASP A 63 -1.65 -0.01 3.03
C ASP A 63 -1.05 -1.30 3.59
N SER A 64 -1.16 -2.42 2.86
CA SER A 64 -0.52 -3.69 3.24
C SER A 64 1.01 -3.56 3.27
N LEU A 65 1.60 -2.89 2.27
CA LEU A 65 3.03 -2.58 2.25
C LEU A 65 3.43 -1.72 3.45
N ALA A 66 2.68 -0.66 3.73
CA ALA A 66 3.02 0.24 4.84
C ALA A 66 2.91 -0.45 6.19
N ALA A 67 1.81 -1.16 6.45
CA ALA A 67 1.62 -1.89 7.68
C ALA A 67 2.67 -3.00 7.89
N ALA A 68 3.01 -3.74 6.83
CA ALA A 68 4.04 -4.77 6.91
C ALA A 68 5.45 -4.20 7.10
N ALA A 69 5.77 -3.07 6.46
CA ALA A 69 7.04 -2.37 6.65
C ALA A 69 7.17 -1.79 8.07
N GLU A 70 6.10 -1.23 8.61
CA GLU A 70 6.05 -0.75 10.00
C GLU A 70 6.19 -1.88 11.01
N ALA A 71 5.62 -3.05 10.73
CA ALA A 71 5.76 -4.24 11.56
C ALA A 71 7.10 -4.98 11.36
N GLY A 72 8.00 -4.49 10.50
CA GLY A 72 9.29 -5.14 10.21
C GLY A 72 9.16 -6.51 9.55
N ARG A 73 8.07 -6.74 8.81
CA ARG A 73 7.78 -8.00 8.11
C ARG A 73 8.18 -7.99 6.63
N LEU A 74 8.58 -6.82 6.11
CA LEU A 74 9.12 -6.67 4.76
C LEU A 74 10.64 -6.51 4.80
N ASP A 75 11.30 -7.26 3.93
CA ASP A 75 12.73 -7.15 3.65
C ASP A 75 12.94 -6.29 2.39
N ALA A 76 13.82 -5.30 2.46
CA ALA A 76 14.03 -4.35 1.36
C ALA A 76 14.57 -5.00 0.07
N ASN A 77 15.24 -6.15 0.13
CA ASN A 77 15.75 -6.85 -1.04
C ASN A 77 14.74 -7.87 -1.61
N ARG A 78 13.71 -8.21 -0.85
CA ARG A 78 12.74 -9.26 -1.19
C ARG A 78 11.29 -8.81 -1.14
N TYR A 79 11.03 -7.51 -0.97
CA TYR A 79 9.68 -7.00 -0.77
C TYR A 79 8.74 -7.34 -1.93
N ILE A 80 9.23 -7.37 -3.17
CA ILE A 80 8.42 -7.75 -4.34
C ILE A 80 7.93 -9.20 -4.19
N GLU A 81 8.82 -10.14 -3.85
CA GLU A 81 8.48 -11.56 -3.65
C GLU A 81 7.59 -11.78 -2.43
N GLN A 82 7.69 -10.92 -1.42
CA GLN A 82 6.90 -11.01 -0.20
C GLN A 82 5.51 -10.38 -0.36
N LEU A 83 5.40 -9.33 -1.15
CA LEU A 83 4.17 -8.55 -1.33
C LEU A 83 3.27 -9.11 -2.44
N PHE A 84 3.84 -9.65 -3.52
CA PHE A 84 3.08 -10.13 -4.68
C PHE A 84 3.18 -11.65 -4.83
N ALA A 85 2.05 -12.29 -5.12
CA ALA A 85 2.00 -13.74 -5.31
C ALA A 85 2.71 -14.20 -6.59
N SER A 86 2.84 -13.32 -7.58
CA SER A 86 3.51 -13.60 -8.84
C SER A 86 4.10 -12.34 -9.48
N ARG A 87 4.93 -12.52 -10.52
CA ARG A 87 5.43 -11.40 -11.33
C ARG A 87 4.32 -10.72 -12.14
N SER A 88 3.26 -11.44 -12.54
CA SER A 88 2.12 -10.84 -13.23
C SER A 88 1.32 -9.95 -12.29
N ASP A 89 1.16 -10.34 -11.02
CA ASP A 89 0.53 -9.50 -9.99
C ASP A 89 1.30 -8.19 -9.76
N ALA A 90 2.63 -8.24 -9.69
CA ALA A 90 3.46 -7.05 -9.60
C ALA A 90 3.26 -6.13 -10.83
N ARG A 91 3.25 -6.71 -12.04
CA ARG A 91 3.00 -5.96 -13.28
C ARG A 91 1.59 -5.36 -13.32
N ALA A 92 0.57 -6.09 -12.90
CA ALA A 92 -0.81 -5.62 -12.81
C ALA A 92 -0.91 -4.42 -11.85
N PHE A 93 -0.24 -4.50 -10.69
CA PHE A 93 -0.21 -3.40 -9.74
C PHE A 93 0.47 -2.14 -10.29
N ARG A 94 1.53 -2.29 -11.10
CA ARG A 94 2.16 -1.14 -11.78
C ARG A 94 1.17 -0.40 -12.69
N LEU A 95 0.28 -1.11 -13.36
CA LEU A 95 -0.77 -0.49 -14.18
C LEU A 95 -1.74 0.29 -13.29
N VAL A 96 -2.17 -0.30 -12.17
CA VAL A 96 -3.00 0.40 -11.16
C VAL A 96 -2.35 1.70 -10.68
N LEU A 97 -1.05 1.68 -10.39
CA LEU A 97 -0.31 2.88 -9.98
C LEU A 97 -0.29 3.95 -11.07
N ARG A 98 -0.06 3.57 -12.33
CA ARG A 98 -0.07 4.51 -13.48
C ARG A 98 -1.45 5.13 -13.68
N ASP A 99 -2.50 4.34 -13.48
CA ASP A 99 -3.89 4.75 -13.71
C ASP A 99 -4.52 5.48 -12.51
N ALA A 100 -3.84 5.53 -11.36
CA ALA A 100 -4.29 6.23 -10.16
C ALA A 100 -4.52 7.74 -10.38
N GLY A 101 -4.05 8.32 -11.49
CA GLY A 101 -4.21 9.74 -11.80
C GLY A 101 -3.31 10.64 -10.95
N ALA A 102 -3.10 11.87 -11.41
CA ALA A 102 -2.20 12.83 -10.75
C ALA A 102 -2.78 13.42 -9.45
N ASP A 103 -4.08 13.24 -9.21
CA ASP A 103 -4.79 13.84 -8.07
C ASP A 103 -4.64 13.01 -6.78
N HIS A 104 -4.14 11.77 -6.88
CA HIS A 104 -3.91 10.91 -5.72
C HIS A 104 -2.49 11.09 -5.17
N TRP A 105 -2.39 11.92 -4.15
CA TRP A 105 -1.18 12.12 -3.37
C TRP A 105 -0.81 10.88 -2.58
N LEU A 106 0.50 10.65 -2.43
CA LEU A 106 0.98 9.62 -1.51
C LEU A 106 0.61 9.96 -0.08
N ASN A 107 0.11 8.96 0.63
CA ASN A 107 -0.01 9.01 2.08
C ASN A 107 1.39 9.00 2.72
N ASP A 108 1.61 9.80 3.76
CA ASP A 108 2.87 9.86 4.52
C ASP A 108 3.36 8.48 4.99
N ARG A 109 2.45 7.57 5.38
CA ARG A 109 2.81 6.20 5.78
C ARG A 109 3.30 5.37 4.60
N HIS A 110 2.70 5.55 3.42
CA HIS A 110 3.16 4.90 2.19
C HIS A 110 4.54 5.41 1.81
N HIS A 111 4.72 6.73 1.83
CA HIS A 111 6.00 7.37 1.54
C HIS A 111 7.11 6.88 2.48
N ASN A 112 6.84 6.86 3.79
CA ASN A 112 7.80 6.38 4.79
C ASN A 112 8.14 4.89 4.62
N ALA A 113 7.16 4.05 4.31
CA ALA A 113 7.39 2.64 4.05
C ALA A 113 8.29 2.43 2.82
N LEU A 114 8.02 3.15 1.73
CA LEU A 114 8.85 3.09 0.52
C LEU A 114 10.28 3.56 0.77
N ARG A 115 10.48 4.64 1.55
CA ARG A 115 11.83 5.08 1.93
C ARG A 115 12.61 4.02 2.70
N LYS A 116 11.95 3.28 3.60
CA LYS A 116 12.56 2.14 4.31
C LYS A 116 12.93 0.99 3.38
N LEU A 117 12.18 0.80 2.30
CA LEU A 117 12.43 -0.22 1.28
C LEU A 117 13.44 0.21 0.21
N GLY A 118 14.11 1.35 0.36
CA GLY A 118 15.17 1.80 -0.55
C GLY A 118 14.74 2.86 -1.57
N CYS A 119 13.50 3.34 -1.53
CA CYS A 119 13.01 4.43 -2.38
C CYS A 119 13.52 5.83 -1.96
N ALA A 120 14.59 5.90 -1.15
CA ALA A 120 15.06 7.16 -0.54
C ALA A 120 15.53 8.22 -1.55
N SER A 121 15.87 7.81 -2.77
CA SER A 121 16.30 8.68 -3.87
C SER A 121 15.17 9.12 -4.81
N MET A 122 13.97 8.56 -4.68
CA MET A 122 12.83 8.87 -5.54
C MET A 122 11.95 9.92 -4.86
N ASP A 123 11.83 11.10 -5.47
CA ASP A 123 10.89 12.13 -5.02
C ASP A 123 9.47 11.78 -5.49
N ALA A 124 8.88 10.78 -4.83
CA ALA A 124 7.56 10.28 -5.15
C ALA A 124 6.48 10.96 -4.29
N ALA A 125 5.85 11.98 -4.85
CA ALA A 125 4.71 12.68 -4.26
C ALA A 125 3.34 12.09 -4.67
N ILE A 126 3.28 11.36 -5.78
CA ILE A 126 2.04 10.79 -6.35
C ILE A 126 2.23 9.32 -6.75
N TYR A 127 1.15 8.53 -6.68
CA TYR A 127 1.22 7.08 -6.93
C TYR A 127 1.77 6.70 -8.31
N PRO A 128 1.47 7.42 -9.42
CA PRO A 128 2.02 7.07 -10.74
C PRO A 128 3.55 7.05 -10.81
N VAL A 129 4.23 7.89 -10.03
CA VAL A 129 5.71 7.96 -10.00
C VAL A 129 6.32 6.65 -9.45
N LEU A 130 5.58 5.95 -8.59
CA LEU A 130 6.02 4.70 -7.97
C LEU A 130 5.97 3.49 -8.92
N ALA A 131 5.35 3.60 -10.09
CA ALA A 131 5.18 2.45 -10.97
C ALA A 131 6.52 1.83 -11.43
N SER A 132 7.61 2.61 -11.41
CA SER A 132 8.97 2.12 -11.68
C SER A 132 9.59 1.37 -10.49
N PHE A 133 9.20 1.70 -9.26
CA PHE A 133 9.70 1.08 -8.03
C PHE A 133 9.24 -0.38 -7.90
N PHE A 134 8.10 -0.75 -8.49
CA PHE A 134 7.57 -2.12 -8.44
C PHE A 134 7.95 -2.95 -9.67
N ASP A 135 9.07 -2.64 -10.34
CA ASP A 135 9.53 -3.41 -11.49
C ASP A 135 10.15 -4.76 -11.06
N PRO A 136 9.56 -5.91 -11.42
CA PRO A 136 10.13 -7.21 -11.06
C PRO A 136 11.43 -7.57 -11.81
N GLU A 137 11.89 -6.71 -12.74
CA GLU A 137 13.12 -6.88 -13.53
C GLU A 137 14.27 -5.95 -13.09
N ALA A 138 14.04 -5.07 -12.10
CA ALA A 138 15.06 -4.22 -11.49
C ALA A 138 15.93 -5.02 -10.49
#